data_AF-A0A1D2X0N9-F1
#
_entry.id   AF-A0A1D2X0N9-F1
#
_cell.length_a   1.000
_cell.length_b   1.000
_cell.length_c   1.000
_cell.angle_alpha   90.00
_cell.angle_beta   90.00
_cell.angle_gamma   90.00
#
_symmetry.space_group_name_H-M   'P 1'
#
loop_
_entity.id
_entity.type
_entity.pdbx_description
1 polymer ?
#
loop_
_entity_poly.entity_id
_entity_poly.type
_entity_poly.pdbx_seq_one_letter_code
_entity_poly.pdbx_strand_id
1 'polypeptide(L)'
;MVVMENKAEATKEKKPVTNKIKIGHVHMSGCTGCLVSLADNNLGLIKILDDYADLVYCLTLADVRHIPEMDVALVEGSVCLQDHESVEDIKETRKKSKIVVALGSCACYGNITRFSRGGQHNQPQHESYLPIGDLIDVDVYIPGCPPSPELIRNVAVMAYLLLEGNEEQKELAGKYLKPLMDLAKRGTSGCFCDLMYDVINQGLCMGCGTCAASCPVHAITLEFGKPQGERDLCIKCGSCYGACPRSFFNLDVISEFENISEIIAKALKDGESDD
;
A
#
# COMPACT_ATOMS: atom_id res chain seq x y z
N MET A 1 -46.77 2.56 39.30
CA MET A 1 -46.40 3.05 37.96
C MET A 1 -45.06 2.41 37.64
N VAL A 2 -45.10 1.19 37.09
CA VAL A 2 -43.90 0.41 36.75
C VAL A 2 -43.51 0.83 35.34
N VAL A 3 -42.36 1.49 35.21
CA VAL A 3 -41.81 1.87 33.90
C VAL A 3 -41.21 0.60 33.30
N MET A 4 -41.84 0.08 32.25
CA MET A 4 -41.30 -1.01 31.46
C MET A 4 -40.21 -0.45 30.55
N GLU A 5 -38.97 -0.87 30.77
CA GLU A 5 -37.86 -0.61 29.85
C GLU A 5 -38.05 -1.46 28.59
N ASN A 6 -38.36 -0.82 27.47
CA ASN A 6 -38.31 -1.45 26.16
C ASN A 6 -36.85 -1.73 25.82
N LYS A 7 -36.46 -3.01 25.81
CA LYS A 7 -35.23 -3.45 25.14
C LYS A 7 -35.42 -3.25 23.64
N ALA A 8 -34.75 -2.25 23.08
CA ALA A 8 -34.57 -2.14 21.65
C ALA A 8 -33.76 -3.37 21.19
N GLU A 9 -34.41 -4.28 20.47
CA GLU A 9 -33.72 -5.33 19.73
C GLU A 9 -32.85 -4.66 18.67
N ALA A 10 -31.53 -4.87 18.74
CA ALA A 10 -30.61 -4.46 17.70
C ALA A 10 -30.99 -5.19 16.41
N THR A 11 -31.60 -4.47 15.48
CA THR A 11 -31.81 -4.92 14.11
C THR A 11 -30.44 -5.28 13.53
N LYS A 12 -30.21 -6.58 13.29
CA LYS A 12 -29.05 -7.04 12.54
C LYS A 12 -29.14 -6.46 11.14
N GLU A 13 -28.29 -5.47 10.84
CA GLU A 13 -28.12 -4.95 9.49
C GLU A 13 -27.85 -6.10 8.51
N LYS A 14 -28.56 -6.08 7.39
CA LYS A 14 -28.33 -7.01 6.29
C LYS A 14 -26.95 -6.72 5.70
N LYS A 15 -26.01 -7.64 5.92
CA LYS A 15 -24.68 -7.56 5.30
C LYS A 15 -24.80 -7.70 3.78
N PRO A 16 -24.23 -6.80 2.98
CA PRO A 16 -24.42 -6.76 1.53
C PRO A 16 -23.64 -7.83 0.74
N VAL A 17 -22.66 -8.51 1.34
CA VAL A 17 -21.85 -9.55 0.68
C VAL A 17 -21.64 -10.80 1.54
N THR A 18 -21.45 -11.94 0.87
CA THR A 18 -21.50 -13.28 1.48
C THR A 18 -20.29 -13.63 2.36
N ASN A 19 -19.08 -13.14 2.04
CA ASN A 19 -17.87 -13.33 2.86
C ASN A 19 -16.95 -12.10 2.75
N LYS A 20 -16.40 -11.65 3.88
CA LYS A 20 -15.37 -10.62 3.93
C LYS A 20 -13.98 -11.23 3.85
N ILE A 21 -13.04 -10.53 3.24
CA ILE A 21 -11.63 -10.91 3.30
C ILE A 21 -11.00 -10.51 4.63
N LYS A 22 -10.05 -11.30 5.13
CA LYS A 22 -9.30 -10.99 6.35
C LYS A 22 -8.08 -10.14 6.01
N ILE A 23 -8.06 -8.90 6.48
CA ILE A 23 -6.93 -7.98 6.32
C ILE A 23 -6.19 -7.84 7.64
N GLY A 24 -4.86 -7.80 7.60
CA GLY A 24 -4.07 -7.34 8.72
C GLY A 24 -3.06 -6.26 8.32
N HIS A 25 -2.76 -5.39 9.28
CA HIS A 25 -1.70 -4.41 9.22
C HIS A 25 -0.53 -4.88 10.09
N VAL A 26 0.65 -5.03 9.47
CA VAL A 26 1.88 -5.44 10.15
C VAL A 26 2.85 -4.27 10.13
N HIS A 27 3.23 -3.82 11.32
CA HIS A 27 4.18 -2.72 11.49
C HIS A 27 5.58 -3.27 11.76
N MET A 28 6.49 -3.09 10.80
CA MET A 28 7.91 -3.38 10.98
C MET A 28 8.63 -2.13 11.50
N SER A 29 9.83 -1.82 11.01
CA SER A 29 10.48 -0.52 11.27
C SER A 29 9.89 0.57 10.38
N GLY A 30 8.62 0.93 10.64
CA GLY A 30 7.85 1.96 9.97
C GLY A 30 7.65 3.21 10.83
N CYS A 31 6.91 4.19 10.32
CA CYS A 31 6.55 5.40 11.06
C CYS A 31 5.06 5.50 11.38
N THR A 32 4.26 4.47 11.05
CA THR A 32 2.79 4.46 11.15
C THR A 32 2.09 5.45 10.21
N GLY A 33 2.83 6.30 9.49
CA GLY A 33 2.28 7.19 8.48
C GLY A 33 1.55 6.46 7.35
N CYS A 34 1.92 5.21 7.06
CA CYS A 34 1.20 4.41 6.06
C CYS A 34 -0.18 3.97 6.56
N LEU A 35 -0.29 3.55 7.84
CA LEU A 35 -1.57 3.29 8.49
C LEU A 35 -2.43 4.56 8.59
N VAL A 36 -1.82 5.72 8.87
CA VAL A 36 -2.53 7.01 8.84
C VAL A 36 -3.10 7.27 7.45
N SER A 37 -2.33 7.07 6.37
CA SER A 37 -2.85 7.21 5.00
C SER A 37 -3.98 6.21 4.67
N LEU A 38 -3.99 5.01 5.25
CA LEU A 38 -5.15 4.11 5.16
C LEU A 38 -6.36 4.72 5.87
N ALA A 39 -6.18 5.22 7.10
CA ALA A 39 -7.23 5.86 7.90
C ALA A 39 -7.78 7.14 7.26
N ASP A 40 -6.96 7.88 6.51
CA ASP A 40 -7.34 9.10 5.78
C ASP A 40 -8.29 8.84 4.60
N ASN A 41 -8.67 7.58 4.33
CA ASN A 41 -9.84 7.26 3.52
C ASN A 41 -11.17 7.59 4.23
N ASN A 42 -11.13 7.99 5.50
CA ASN A 42 -12.27 8.47 6.28
C ASN A 42 -13.41 7.42 6.29
N LEU A 43 -14.63 7.84 5.95
CA LEU A 43 -15.80 6.95 5.85
C LEU A 43 -15.61 5.85 4.80
N GLY A 44 -14.74 6.05 3.80
CA GLY A 44 -14.40 5.01 2.84
C GLY A 44 -13.70 3.81 3.49
N LEU A 45 -12.89 4.01 4.53
CA LEU A 45 -12.32 2.90 5.30
C LEU A 45 -13.39 2.18 6.11
N ILE A 46 -14.29 2.92 6.78
CA ILE A 46 -15.40 2.34 7.53
C ILE A 46 -16.26 1.49 6.60
N LYS A 47 -16.60 2.00 5.41
CA LYS A 47 -17.33 1.25 4.37
C LYS A 47 -16.63 -0.05 3.97
N ILE A 48 -15.31 -0.01 3.77
CA ILE A 48 -14.52 -1.21 3.46
C ILE A 48 -14.58 -2.21 4.62
N LEU A 49 -14.47 -1.74 5.85
CA LEU A 49 -14.54 -2.59 7.05
C LEU A 49 -15.95 -3.13 7.32
N ASP A 50 -17.00 -2.41 6.95
CA ASP A 50 -18.39 -2.81 7.13
C ASP A 50 -18.83 -3.86 6.12
N ASP A 51 -18.35 -3.75 4.88
CA ASP A 51 -18.84 -4.57 3.78
C ASP A 51 -17.83 -5.62 3.32
N TYR A 52 -16.56 -5.28 3.15
CA TYR A 52 -15.65 -6.09 2.33
C TYR A 52 -14.53 -6.78 3.11
N ALA A 53 -14.10 -6.23 4.24
CA ALA A 53 -12.93 -6.72 4.95
C ALA A 53 -13.10 -6.73 6.47
N ASP A 54 -12.58 -7.75 7.14
CA ASP A 54 -12.42 -7.78 8.59
C ASP A 54 -10.95 -7.51 8.95
N LEU A 55 -10.70 -6.48 9.77
CA LEU A 55 -9.36 -6.16 10.26
C LEU A 55 -8.99 -7.10 11.42
N VAL A 56 -8.28 -8.20 11.10
CA VAL A 56 -7.97 -9.27 12.05
C VAL A 56 -6.70 -9.04 12.87
N TYR A 57 -5.84 -8.12 12.43
CA TYR A 57 -4.59 -7.78 13.11
C TYR A 57 -4.18 -6.35 12.81
N CYS A 58 -3.92 -5.56 13.86
CA CYS A 58 -3.34 -4.22 13.79
C CYS A 58 -3.02 -3.79 15.21
N LEU A 59 -1.75 -3.82 15.63
CA LEU A 59 -1.37 -3.49 17.01
C LEU A 59 -1.76 -2.07 17.43
N THR A 60 -1.89 -1.15 16.47
CA THR A 60 -2.31 0.24 16.72
C THR A 60 -3.81 0.35 17.03
N LEU A 61 -4.65 -0.54 16.49
CA LEU A 61 -6.12 -0.40 16.52
C LEU A 61 -6.84 -1.54 17.25
N ALA A 62 -6.18 -2.67 17.51
CA ALA A 62 -6.79 -3.87 18.07
C ALA A 62 -5.86 -4.59 19.07
N ASP A 63 -6.47 -5.38 19.96
CA ASP A 63 -5.77 -6.08 21.05
C ASP A 63 -5.24 -7.47 20.67
N VAL A 64 -5.34 -7.89 19.40
CA VAL A 64 -4.77 -9.15 18.92
C VAL A 64 -3.24 -9.04 18.95
N ARG A 65 -2.59 -9.87 19.79
CA ARG A 65 -1.16 -9.73 20.11
C ARG A 65 -0.21 -10.47 19.17
N HIS A 66 -0.70 -11.42 18.39
CA HIS A 66 0.12 -12.27 17.52
C HIS A 66 -0.49 -12.34 16.14
N ILE A 67 0.38 -12.41 15.13
CA ILE A 67 0.01 -12.43 13.71
C ILE A 67 -0.92 -13.65 13.43
N PRO A 68 -2.19 -13.44 13.02
CA PRO A 68 -3.12 -14.50 12.64
C PRO A 68 -3.03 -14.78 11.13
N GLU A 69 -3.82 -15.75 10.63
CA GLU A 69 -3.94 -15.97 9.19
C GLU A 69 -4.73 -14.86 8.50
N MET A 70 -4.20 -14.35 7.38
CA MET A 70 -4.74 -13.23 6.62
C MET A 70 -4.91 -13.59 5.14
N ASP A 71 -5.92 -13.02 4.49
CA ASP A 71 -6.01 -13.01 3.04
C ASP A 71 -5.06 -11.96 2.46
N VAL A 72 -4.99 -10.79 3.09
CA VAL A 72 -4.08 -9.69 2.71
C VAL A 72 -3.35 -9.15 3.94
N ALA A 73 -2.02 -9.15 3.89
CA ALA A 73 -1.18 -8.41 4.85
C ALA A 73 -0.68 -7.11 4.24
N LEU A 74 -1.07 -5.99 4.83
CA LEU A 74 -0.51 -4.67 4.57
C LEU A 74 0.71 -4.47 5.48
N VAL A 75 1.90 -4.66 4.93
CA VAL A 75 3.15 -4.61 5.70
C VAL A 75 3.83 -3.26 5.48
N GLU A 76 3.96 -2.45 6.54
CA GLU A 76 4.70 -1.19 6.48
C GLU A 76 6.06 -1.30 7.17
N GLY A 77 6.99 -0.42 6.76
CA GLY A 77 8.33 -0.37 7.33
C GLY A 77 9.31 -1.37 6.73
N SER A 78 10.60 -1.13 6.94
CA SER A 78 11.68 -2.06 6.59
C SER A 78 11.96 -3.03 7.74
N VAL A 79 12.81 -4.02 7.52
CA VAL A 79 13.22 -5.00 8.53
C VAL A 79 14.62 -4.67 9.05
N CYS A 80 14.77 -4.48 10.36
CA CYS A 80 16.08 -4.43 11.02
C CYS A 80 16.67 -5.84 11.09
N LEU A 81 17.84 -6.07 10.48
CA LEU A 81 18.45 -7.40 10.44
C LEU A 81 19.00 -7.86 11.79
N GLN A 82 19.30 -6.92 12.69
CA GLN A 82 19.81 -7.20 14.02
C GLN A 82 18.71 -7.35 15.08
N ASP A 83 17.45 -7.10 14.73
CA ASP A 83 16.32 -7.33 15.62
C ASP A 83 15.66 -8.68 15.31
N HIS A 84 15.81 -9.63 16.23
CA HIS A 84 15.36 -11.01 16.02
C HIS A 84 13.83 -11.09 15.82
N GLU A 85 13.06 -10.35 16.62
CA GLU A 85 11.59 -10.38 16.54
C GLU A 85 11.10 -9.82 15.20
N SER A 86 11.66 -8.71 14.72
CA SER A 86 11.37 -8.19 13.36
C SER A 86 11.64 -9.20 12.25
N VAL A 87 12.75 -9.95 12.33
CA VAL A 87 13.10 -10.95 11.31
C VAL A 87 12.14 -12.14 11.35
N GLU A 88 11.66 -12.55 12.52
CA GLU A 88 10.68 -13.63 12.64
C GLU A 88 9.28 -13.17 12.24
N ASP A 89 8.86 -11.96 12.61
CA ASP A 89 7.56 -11.38 12.27
C ASP A 89 7.34 -11.29 10.75
N ILE A 90 8.36 -10.88 9.98
CA ILE A 90 8.22 -10.79 8.53
C ILE A 90 8.12 -12.17 7.86
N LYS A 91 8.88 -13.16 8.36
CA LYS A 91 8.78 -14.55 7.87
C LYS A 91 7.43 -15.15 8.23
N GLU A 92 6.95 -14.89 9.44
CA GLU A 92 5.66 -15.38 9.92
C GLU A 92 4.51 -14.76 9.15
N THR A 93 4.60 -13.46 8.85
CA THR A 93 3.66 -12.76 7.97
C THR A 93 3.55 -13.45 6.61
N ARG A 94 4.67 -13.79 5.97
CA ARG A 94 4.64 -14.49 4.67
C ARG A 94 3.96 -15.87 4.77
N LYS A 95 4.21 -16.63 5.85
CA LYS A 95 3.57 -17.95 6.06
C LYS A 95 2.07 -17.84 6.30
N LYS A 96 1.63 -16.78 6.97
CA LYS A 96 0.23 -16.59 7.39
C LYS A 96 -0.63 -15.80 6.41
N SER A 97 -0.04 -15.25 5.35
CA SER A 97 -0.74 -14.43 4.37
C SER A 97 -0.80 -15.07 2.99
N LYS A 98 -1.99 -15.04 2.37
CA LYS A 98 -2.13 -15.39 0.96
C LYS A 98 -1.48 -14.33 0.06
N ILE A 99 -1.77 -13.05 0.32
CA ILE A 99 -1.21 -11.90 -0.40
C ILE A 99 -0.43 -11.02 0.58
N VAL A 100 0.83 -10.74 0.27
CA VAL A 100 1.67 -9.77 0.99
C VAL A 100 1.83 -8.51 0.16
N VAL A 101 1.46 -7.38 0.75
CA VAL A 101 1.59 -6.05 0.15
C VAL A 101 2.66 -5.28 0.89
N ALA A 102 3.69 -4.82 0.17
CA ALA A 102 4.62 -3.83 0.71
C ALA A 102 3.93 -2.46 0.69
N LEU A 103 3.43 -2.03 1.85
CA LEU A 103 2.71 -0.78 2.03
C LEU A 103 3.69 0.35 2.35
N GLY A 104 3.86 1.26 1.39
CA GLY A 104 4.72 2.43 1.50
C GLY A 104 6.18 2.16 1.11
N SER A 105 6.91 3.26 0.90
CA SER A 105 8.28 3.19 0.37
C SER A 105 9.30 2.53 1.31
N CYS A 106 9.07 2.53 2.62
CA CYS A 106 9.97 1.83 3.55
C CYS A 106 9.92 0.31 3.31
N ALA A 107 8.72 -0.26 3.17
CA ALA A 107 8.54 -1.68 2.89
C ALA A 107 8.99 -2.05 1.48
N CYS A 108 8.65 -1.21 0.48
CA CYS A 108 9.02 -1.46 -0.92
C CYS A 108 10.53 -1.31 -1.17
N TYR A 109 11.14 -0.24 -0.65
CA TYR A 109 12.43 0.26 -1.11
C TYR A 109 13.42 0.64 0.01
N GLY A 110 13.06 0.46 1.28
CA GLY A 110 13.84 0.90 2.44
C GLY A 110 13.69 2.39 2.75
N ASN A 111 13.58 3.25 1.74
CA ASN A 111 13.38 4.70 1.93
C ASN A 111 14.43 5.29 2.89
N ILE A 112 14.02 6.06 3.91
CA ILE A 112 14.95 6.71 4.85
C ILE A 112 15.81 5.71 5.66
N THR A 113 15.36 4.46 5.84
CA THR A 113 16.17 3.46 6.57
C THR A 113 17.34 2.93 5.74
N ARG A 114 17.39 3.23 4.42
CA ARG A 114 18.60 3.04 3.61
C ARG A 114 19.79 3.86 4.13
N PHE A 115 19.55 4.90 4.91
CA PHE A 115 20.59 5.74 5.51
C PHE A 115 20.97 5.32 6.93
N SER A 116 20.25 4.35 7.53
CA SER A 116 20.61 3.79 8.82
C SER A 116 22.00 3.17 8.77
N ARG A 117 22.79 3.41 9.83
CA ARG A 117 24.19 2.96 9.95
C ARG A 117 24.62 2.64 11.38
N GLY A 118 23.66 2.39 12.27
CA GLY A 118 23.92 2.06 13.67
C GLY A 118 24.57 3.20 14.46
N GLY A 119 25.15 2.85 15.60
CA GLY A 119 25.90 3.74 16.48
C GLY A 119 25.05 4.62 17.42
N GLN A 120 23.72 4.59 17.30
CA GLN A 120 22.81 5.33 18.19
C GLN A 120 22.37 4.47 19.39
N HIS A 121 22.40 5.04 20.60
CA HIS A 121 21.91 4.37 21.81
C HIS A 121 20.38 4.10 21.75
N ASN A 122 19.82 3.13 22.47
CA ASN A 122 20.43 2.11 23.33
C ASN A 122 20.77 0.80 22.59
N GLN A 123 20.56 0.76 21.27
CA GLN A 123 20.87 -0.41 20.44
C GLN A 123 21.83 0.02 19.32
N PRO A 124 23.09 0.35 19.63
CA PRO A 124 24.05 0.83 18.63
C PRO A 124 24.32 -0.19 17.51
N GLN A 125 24.02 -1.47 17.74
CA GLN A 125 24.13 -2.54 16.76
C GLN A 125 22.95 -2.62 15.78
N HIS A 126 21.84 -1.90 16.00
CA HIS A 126 20.73 -1.83 15.04
C HIS A 126 21.13 -0.96 13.85
N GLU A 127 21.85 -1.57 12.92
CA GLU A 127 22.58 -0.90 11.86
C GLU A 127 21.95 -1.07 10.49
N SER A 128 21.48 -2.28 10.18
CA SER A 128 21.15 -2.69 8.81
C SER A 128 19.65 -2.87 8.65
N TYR A 129 19.07 -2.13 7.72
CA TYR A 129 17.66 -2.19 7.39
C TYR A 129 17.46 -2.54 5.92
N LEU A 130 16.66 -3.57 5.66
CA LEU A 130 16.30 -3.98 4.31
C LEU A 130 14.78 -3.87 4.08
N PRO A 131 14.33 -3.44 2.89
CA PRO A 131 12.95 -3.62 2.45
C PRO A 131 12.52 -5.09 2.57
N ILE A 132 11.22 -5.32 2.74
CA ILE A 132 10.71 -6.65 3.06
C ILE A 132 10.93 -7.66 1.92
N GLY A 133 10.97 -7.17 0.67
CA GLY A 133 11.21 -7.98 -0.53
C GLY A 133 12.61 -8.61 -0.60
N ASP A 134 13.56 -8.15 0.22
CA ASP A 134 14.89 -8.79 0.32
C ASP A 134 14.87 -10.02 1.24
N LEU A 135 13.81 -10.22 2.05
CA LEU A 135 13.69 -11.32 3.01
C LEU A 135 12.56 -12.31 2.68
N ILE A 136 11.46 -11.82 2.08
CA ILE A 136 10.29 -12.63 1.71
C ILE A 136 9.79 -12.25 0.32
N ASP A 137 9.07 -13.17 -0.33
CA ASP A 137 8.37 -12.87 -1.57
C ASP A 137 7.18 -11.92 -1.32
N VAL A 138 7.17 -10.80 -2.05
CA VAL A 138 6.11 -9.79 -2.00
C VAL A 138 5.27 -9.86 -3.27
N ASP A 139 3.95 -9.85 -3.11
CA ASP A 139 3.02 -9.98 -4.23
C ASP A 139 2.74 -8.64 -4.90
N VAL A 140 2.56 -7.58 -4.11
CA VAL A 140 2.12 -6.26 -4.58
C VAL A 140 2.90 -5.14 -3.89
N TYR A 141 3.31 -4.11 -4.64
CA TYR A 141 3.87 -2.88 -4.08
C TYR A 141 2.84 -1.75 -4.06
N ILE A 142 2.80 -0.99 -2.96
CA ILE A 142 2.15 0.32 -2.88
C ILE A 142 3.24 1.34 -2.55
N PRO A 143 3.97 1.89 -3.54
CA PRO A 143 5.02 2.86 -3.28
C PRO A 143 4.45 4.22 -2.88
N GLY A 144 5.20 4.97 -2.07
CA GLY A 144 4.87 6.33 -1.64
C GLY A 144 5.33 6.62 -0.20
N CYS A 145 5.69 7.87 0.08
CA CYS A 145 6.13 8.34 1.40
C CYS A 145 5.64 9.79 1.65
N PRO A 146 4.40 9.99 2.10
CA PRO A 146 3.40 8.95 2.41
C PRO A 146 2.79 8.30 1.14
N PRO A 147 2.29 7.06 1.22
CA PRO A 147 1.47 6.47 0.16
C PRO A 147 0.12 7.20 0.05
N SER A 148 -0.40 7.37 -1.18
CA SER A 148 -1.69 8.02 -1.39
C SER A 148 -2.84 7.18 -0.81
N PRO A 149 -3.72 7.74 0.04
CA PRO A 149 -4.88 7.03 0.59
C PRO A 149 -5.71 6.30 -0.47
N GLU A 150 -5.92 6.93 -1.62
CA GLU A 150 -6.71 6.40 -2.73
C GLU A 150 -6.08 5.16 -3.36
N LEU A 151 -4.75 5.09 -3.44
CA LEU A 151 -4.06 3.92 -3.97
C LEU A 151 -4.23 2.73 -3.02
N ILE A 152 -4.11 2.96 -1.71
CA ILE A 152 -4.32 1.92 -0.68
C ILE A 152 -5.74 1.37 -0.77
N ARG A 153 -6.73 2.27 -0.84
CA ARG A 153 -8.15 1.94 -1.01
C ARG A 153 -8.41 1.13 -2.27
N ASN A 154 -7.88 1.58 -3.41
CA ASN A 154 -8.08 0.89 -4.69
C ASN A 154 -7.49 -0.53 -4.65
N VAL A 155 -6.30 -0.70 -4.05
CA VAL A 155 -5.70 -2.03 -3.88
C VAL A 155 -6.54 -2.92 -2.97
N ALA A 156 -7.09 -2.38 -1.86
CA ALA A 156 -7.98 -3.15 -0.98
C ALA A 156 -9.26 -3.60 -1.70
N VAL A 157 -9.92 -2.70 -2.44
CA VAL A 157 -11.11 -3.02 -3.24
C VAL A 157 -10.79 -4.06 -4.31
N MET A 158 -9.69 -3.88 -5.04
CA MET A 158 -9.29 -4.83 -6.09
C MET A 158 -8.88 -6.19 -5.52
N ALA A 159 -8.22 -6.23 -4.35
CA ALA A 159 -7.91 -7.48 -3.67
C ALA A 159 -9.19 -8.23 -3.25
N TYR A 160 -10.21 -7.52 -2.77
CA TYR A 160 -11.52 -8.11 -2.51
C TYR A 160 -12.15 -8.67 -3.80
N LEU A 161 -12.21 -7.89 -4.88
CA LEU A 161 -12.77 -8.34 -6.16
C LEU A 161 -12.01 -9.54 -6.75
N LEU A 162 -10.70 -9.62 -6.56
CA LEU A 162 -9.88 -10.74 -7.01
C LEU A 162 -10.22 -12.05 -6.28
N LEU A 163 -10.61 -11.97 -5.00
CA LEU A 163 -10.88 -13.14 -4.16
C LEU A 163 -12.35 -13.56 -4.20
N GLU A 164 -13.27 -12.60 -4.12
CA GLU A 164 -14.71 -12.84 -3.92
C GLU A 164 -15.58 -12.41 -5.10
N GLY A 165 -15.01 -11.73 -6.11
CA GLY A 165 -15.75 -11.24 -7.28
C GLY A 165 -16.17 -12.35 -8.25
N ASN A 166 -17.02 -11.99 -9.22
CA ASN A 166 -17.26 -12.82 -10.39
C ASN A 166 -16.02 -12.82 -11.33
N GLU A 167 -15.98 -13.69 -12.34
CA GLU A 167 -14.80 -13.83 -13.20
C GLU A 167 -14.41 -12.53 -13.94
N GLU A 168 -15.38 -11.70 -14.31
CA GLU A 168 -15.12 -10.39 -14.93
C GLU A 168 -14.45 -9.41 -13.95
N GLN A 169 -14.92 -9.38 -12.70
CA GLN A 169 -14.34 -8.58 -11.63
C GLN A 169 -12.93 -9.05 -11.27
N LYS A 170 -12.70 -10.37 -11.24
CA LYS A 170 -11.37 -10.94 -11.01
C LYS A 170 -10.41 -10.61 -12.14
N GLU A 171 -10.86 -10.66 -13.39
CA GLU A 171 -10.06 -10.28 -14.55
C GLU A 171 -9.65 -8.80 -14.47
N LEU A 172 -10.60 -7.91 -14.16
CA LEU A 172 -10.33 -6.49 -13.94
C LEU A 172 -9.31 -6.27 -12.81
N ALA A 173 -9.51 -6.90 -11.66
CA ALA A 173 -8.63 -6.77 -10.51
C ALA A 173 -7.21 -7.26 -10.83
N GLY A 174 -7.09 -8.39 -11.55
CA GLY A 174 -5.81 -8.91 -12.01
C GLY A 174 -5.08 -7.93 -12.93
N LYS A 175 -5.77 -7.32 -13.91
CA LYS A 175 -5.20 -6.31 -14.80
C LYS A 175 -4.78 -5.04 -14.04
N TYR A 176 -5.61 -4.57 -13.10
CA TYR A 176 -5.34 -3.39 -12.29
C TYR A 176 -4.10 -3.56 -11.40
N LEU A 177 -3.98 -4.71 -10.73
CA LEU A 177 -2.89 -4.98 -9.80
C LEU A 177 -1.57 -5.32 -10.50
N LYS A 178 -1.63 -5.78 -11.76
CA LYS A 178 -0.46 -6.22 -12.52
C LYS A 178 0.74 -5.25 -12.48
N PRO A 179 0.63 -3.94 -12.79
CA PRO A 179 1.78 -3.04 -12.72
C PRO A 179 2.39 -2.94 -11.31
N LEU A 180 1.57 -3.04 -10.26
CA LEU A 180 2.03 -3.02 -8.87
C LEU A 180 2.76 -4.32 -8.49
N MET A 181 2.34 -5.46 -9.06
CA MET A 181 3.04 -6.74 -8.93
C MET A 181 4.35 -6.74 -9.73
N ASP A 182 4.35 -6.15 -10.93
CA ASP A 182 5.54 -6.02 -11.75
C ASP A 182 6.59 -5.11 -11.07
N LEU A 183 6.17 -4.07 -10.34
CA LEU A 183 7.05 -3.27 -9.49
C LEU A 183 7.69 -4.10 -8.37
N ALA A 184 6.93 -4.96 -7.69
CA ALA A 184 7.46 -5.85 -6.67
C ALA A 184 8.53 -6.80 -7.24
N LYS A 185 8.33 -7.28 -8.47
CA LYS A 185 9.29 -8.14 -9.18
C LYS A 185 10.49 -7.39 -9.77
N ARG A 186 10.35 -6.09 -10.06
CA ARG A 186 11.44 -5.26 -10.61
C ARG A 186 12.62 -5.15 -9.62
N GLY A 187 12.32 -5.11 -8.32
CA GLY A 187 13.34 -5.12 -7.27
C GLY A 187 13.00 -4.21 -6.09
N THR A 188 13.98 -4.03 -5.20
CA THR A 188 13.79 -3.45 -3.87
C THR A 188 14.51 -2.11 -3.67
N SER A 189 14.86 -1.42 -4.76
CA SER A 189 15.48 -0.07 -4.73
C SER A 189 14.59 1.00 -5.35
N GLY A 190 14.56 2.18 -4.74
CA GLY A 190 13.89 3.37 -5.26
C GLY A 190 14.74 4.62 -5.10
N CYS A 191 14.88 5.44 -6.13
CA CYS A 191 15.73 6.63 -6.14
C CYS A 191 15.34 7.60 -7.28
N PHE A 192 15.73 8.87 -7.18
CA PHE A 192 15.71 9.77 -8.35
C PHE A 192 16.43 9.15 -9.56
N CYS A 193 17.52 8.41 -9.32
CA CYS A 193 18.31 7.78 -10.37
C CYS A 193 17.53 6.77 -11.22
N ASP A 194 16.39 6.24 -10.75
CA ASP A 194 15.50 5.41 -11.58
C ASP A 194 15.03 6.18 -12.84
N LEU A 195 14.77 7.49 -12.72
CA LEU A 195 14.43 8.32 -13.88
C LEU A 195 15.58 8.43 -14.87
N MET A 196 16.82 8.42 -14.39
CA MET A 196 17.98 8.41 -15.26
C MET A 196 18.09 7.05 -15.95
N TYR A 197 18.16 5.97 -15.17
CA TYR A 197 18.45 4.62 -15.68
C TYR A 197 17.37 4.08 -16.60
N ASP A 198 16.10 4.23 -16.22
CA ASP A 198 15.00 3.50 -16.85
C ASP A 198 14.06 4.39 -17.68
N VAL A 199 14.29 5.71 -17.69
CA VAL A 199 13.44 6.64 -18.47
C VAL A 199 14.26 7.53 -19.40
N ILE A 200 15.21 8.31 -18.87
CA ILE A 200 16.00 9.25 -19.68
C ILE A 200 16.99 8.49 -20.55
N ASN A 201 17.80 7.59 -19.97
CA ASN A 201 18.81 6.82 -20.69
C ASN A 201 18.18 5.82 -21.67
N GLN A 202 16.94 5.40 -21.42
CA GLN A 202 16.16 4.56 -22.34
C GLN A 202 15.52 5.36 -23.48
N GLY A 203 15.71 6.69 -23.54
CA GLY A 203 15.10 7.54 -24.56
C GLY A 203 13.58 7.72 -24.41
N LEU A 204 13.00 7.34 -23.26
CA LEU A 204 11.56 7.38 -23.00
C LEU A 204 11.11 8.71 -22.38
N CYS A 205 12.01 9.55 -21.88
CA CYS A 205 11.63 10.81 -21.24
C CYS A 205 11.04 11.82 -22.24
N MET A 206 9.78 12.22 -22.02
CA MET A 206 9.07 13.22 -22.83
C MET A 206 8.82 14.57 -22.13
N GLY A 207 9.36 14.77 -20.92
CA GLY A 207 9.39 16.08 -20.27
C GLY A 207 8.07 16.58 -19.64
N CYS A 208 7.13 15.70 -19.28
CA CYS A 208 5.84 16.11 -18.70
C CYS A 208 5.91 16.73 -17.29
N GLY A 209 6.96 16.45 -16.51
CA GLY A 209 7.10 16.96 -15.14
C GLY A 209 6.39 16.18 -14.03
N THR A 210 5.71 15.06 -14.32
CA THR A 210 5.01 14.25 -13.29
C THR A 210 5.93 13.81 -12.13
N CYS A 211 7.18 13.48 -12.44
CA CYS A 211 8.18 13.12 -11.44
C CYS A 211 8.44 14.23 -10.41
N ALA A 212 8.50 15.50 -10.84
CA ALA A 212 8.67 16.64 -9.95
C ALA A 212 7.45 16.84 -9.05
N ALA A 213 6.24 16.74 -9.60
CA ALA A 213 5.00 16.85 -8.83
C ALA A 213 4.86 15.74 -7.77
N SER A 214 5.31 14.53 -8.09
CA SER A 214 5.23 13.38 -7.17
C SER A 214 6.31 13.36 -6.07
N CYS A 215 7.33 14.22 -6.16
CA CYS A 215 8.45 14.21 -5.23
C CYS A 215 8.06 14.87 -3.90
N PRO A 216 8.05 14.14 -2.77
CA PRO A 216 7.55 14.68 -1.50
C PRO A 216 8.47 15.73 -0.86
N VAL A 217 9.72 15.84 -1.34
CA VAL A 217 10.76 16.71 -0.78
C VAL A 217 11.28 17.71 -1.81
N HIS A 218 10.60 17.88 -2.95
CA HIS A 218 10.98 18.81 -4.02
C HIS A 218 12.43 18.67 -4.51
N ALA A 219 13.00 17.46 -4.45
CA ALA A 219 14.35 17.16 -4.92
C ALA A 219 14.47 17.10 -6.45
N ILE A 220 13.42 17.44 -7.21
CA ILE A 220 13.40 17.34 -8.67
C ILE A 220 12.88 18.65 -9.26
N THR A 221 13.70 19.29 -10.10
CA THR A 221 13.30 20.40 -10.98
C THR A 221 13.34 19.95 -12.44
N LEU A 222 12.77 20.73 -13.35
CA LEU A 222 12.88 20.50 -14.79
C LEU A 222 13.70 21.62 -15.43
N GLU A 223 14.89 21.29 -15.90
CA GLU A 223 15.75 22.20 -16.65
C GLU A 223 15.61 21.90 -18.14
N PHE A 224 15.17 22.89 -18.93
CA PHE A 224 14.92 22.75 -20.37
C PHE A 224 14.06 21.50 -20.73
N GLY A 225 13.06 21.19 -19.90
CA GLY A 225 12.15 20.06 -20.11
C GLY A 225 12.71 18.69 -19.73
N LYS A 226 13.86 18.62 -19.04
CA LYS A 226 14.44 17.36 -18.53
C LYS A 226 14.57 17.36 -17.00
N PRO A 227 14.31 16.22 -16.33
CA PRO A 227 14.43 16.13 -14.88
C PRO A 227 15.88 16.35 -14.40
N GLN A 228 16.06 17.25 -13.45
CA GLN A 228 17.29 17.48 -12.70
C GLN A 228 17.03 17.14 -11.23
N GLY A 229 17.88 16.29 -10.63
CA GLY A 229 17.66 15.76 -9.28
C GLY A 229 18.73 16.17 -8.27
N GLU A 230 18.29 16.73 -7.15
CA GLU A 230 19.11 16.98 -5.96
C GLU A 230 19.22 15.69 -5.12
N ARG A 231 20.25 14.90 -5.41
CA ARG A 231 20.39 13.53 -4.88
C ARG A 231 20.64 13.45 -3.38
N ASP A 232 21.16 14.53 -2.78
CA ASP A 232 21.36 14.62 -1.33
C ASP A 232 20.07 14.96 -0.58
N LEU A 233 19.10 15.60 -1.25
CA LEU A 233 17.75 15.82 -0.71
C LEU A 233 16.85 14.59 -0.93
N CYS A 234 17.15 13.77 -1.94
CA CYS A 234 16.38 12.57 -2.26
C CYS A 234 16.39 11.52 -1.13
N ILE A 235 15.22 11.27 -0.55
CA ILE A 235 15.00 10.28 0.52
C ILE A 235 14.85 8.82 0.06
N LYS A 236 15.11 8.54 -1.24
CA LYS A 236 15.06 7.18 -1.81
C LYS A 236 13.70 6.48 -1.71
N CYS A 237 12.61 7.22 -1.92
CA CYS A 237 11.25 6.69 -1.82
C CYS A 237 10.73 5.97 -3.08
N GLY A 238 11.35 6.16 -4.25
CA GLY A 238 10.90 5.57 -5.52
C GLY A 238 9.62 6.16 -6.14
N SER A 239 8.93 7.11 -5.49
CA SER A 239 7.67 7.69 -5.98
C SER A 239 7.78 8.27 -7.39
N CYS A 240 8.89 8.93 -7.70
CA CYS A 240 9.07 9.62 -8.97
C CYS A 240 9.10 8.68 -10.19
N TYR A 241 9.64 7.46 -10.04
CA TYR A 241 9.58 6.43 -11.08
C TYR A 241 8.21 5.78 -11.14
N GLY A 242 7.62 5.45 -9.98
CA GLY A 242 6.27 4.87 -9.91
C GLY A 242 5.19 5.76 -10.54
N ALA A 243 5.30 7.09 -10.40
CA ALA A 243 4.38 8.04 -10.99
C ALA A 243 4.71 8.41 -12.46
N CYS A 244 5.87 8.03 -12.97
CA CYS A 244 6.27 8.37 -14.32
C CYS A 244 5.39 7.63 -15.34
N PRO A 245 4.68 8.30 -16.27
CA PRO A 245 3.83 7.62 -17.27
C PRO A 245 4.64 6.86 -18.34
N ARG A 246 5.94 6.70 -18.14
CA ARG A 246 6.89 5.98 -19.00
C ARG A 246 7.58 4.83 -18.26
N SER A 247 7.26 4.58 -16.99
CA SER A 247 7.70 3.38 -16.26
C SER A 247 6.76 2.21 -16.55
N PHE A 248 5.48 2.38 -16.23
CA PHE A 248 4.39 1.52 -16.70
C PHE A 248 3.25 2.39 -17.23
N PHE A 249 2.64 1.96 -18.32
CA PHE A 249 1.47 2.59 -18.91
C PHE A 249 0.62 1.50 -19.57
N ASN A 250 -0.10 0.76 -18.74
CA ASN A 250 -0.98 -0.33 -19.15
C ASN A 250 -2.29 0.23 -19.72
N LEU A 251 -2.30 0.43 -21.04
CA LEU A 251 -3.36 1.12 -21.75
C LEU A 251 -4.73 0.48 -21.55
N ASP A 252 -4.79 -0.85 -21.44
CA ASP A 252 -6.01 -1.64 -21.19
C ASP A 252 -6.72 -1.30 -19.87
N VAL A 253 -6.02 -0.71 -18.92
CA VAL A 253 -6.60 -0.21 -17.66
C VAL A 253 -6.73 1.31 -17.70
N ILE A 254 -5.67 2.01 -18.13
CA ILE A 254 -5.62 3.49 -18.04
C ILE A 254 -6.58 4.15 -19.03
N SER A 255 -6.89 3.55 -20.18
CA SER A 255 -7.88 4.11 -21.11
C SER A 255 -9.30 4.05 -20.54
N GLU A 256 -9.58 3.07 -19.69
CA GLU A 256 -10.89 2.82 -19.08
C GLU A 256 -11.07 3.60 -17.75
N PHE A 257 -10.39 4.74 -17.61
CA PHE A 257 -10.36 5.51 -16.36
C PHE A 257 -11.74 5.93 -15.88
N GLU A 258 -12.69 6.24 -16.76
CA GLU A 258 -14.08 6.58 -16.40
C GLU A 258 -14.78 5.38 -15.75
N ASN A 259 -14.83 4.26 -16.47
CA ASN A 259 -15.51 3.05 -16.02
C ASN A 259 -14.91 2.49 -14.72
N ILE A 260 -13.58 2.43 -14.62
CA ILE A 260 -12.91 1.94 -13.40
C ILE A 260 -13.17 2.89 -12.22
N SER A 261 -13.20 4.20 -12.45
CA SER A 261 -13.54 5.17 -11.40
C SER A 261 -14.97 5.00 -10.91
N GLU A 262 -15.92 4.78 -11.83
CA GLU A 262 -17.32 4.51 -11.48
C GLU A 262 -17.48 3.20 -10.69
N ILE A 263 -16.78 2.13 -11.08
CA ILE A 263 -16.79 0.85 -10.37
C ILE A 263 -16.29 1.02 -8.92
N ILE A 264 -15.15 1.71 -8.74
CA ILE A 264 -14.59 1.95 -7.41
C ILE A 264 -15.51 2.86 -6.58
N ALA A 265 -16.05 3.93 -7.19
CA ALA A 265 -16.99 4.82 -6.52
C ALA A 265 -18.27 4.09 -6.09
N LYS A 266 -18.81 3.21 -6.93
CA LYS A 266 -19.99 2.41 -6.64
C LYS A 266 -19.73 1.41 -5.50
N ALA A 267 -18.54 0.80 -5.45
CA ALA A 267 -18.15 -0.06 -4.33
C ALA A 267 -18.07 0.70 -3.00
N LEU A 268 -17.87 2.01 -3.03
CA LEU A 268 -17.76 2.83 -1.81
C LEU A 268 -19.02 3.64 -1.52
N LYS A 269 -20.03 3.59 -2.38
CA LYS A 269 -21.31 4.28 -2.18
C LYS A 269 -22.07 3.60 -1.04
N ASP A 270 -22.69 4.39 -0.18
CA ASP A 270 -23.66 3.86 0.78
C ASP A 270 -24.79 3.16 0.02
N GLY A 271 -25.29 2.06 0.58
CA GLY A 271 -26.48 1.42 0.01
C GLY A 271 -27.61 2.44 0.00
N GLU A 272 -28.29 2.62 -1.13
CA GLU A 272 -29.58 3.31 -1.11
C GLU A 272 -30.46 2.58 -0.09
N SER A 273 -30.86 3.30 0.95
CA SER A 273 -31.98 2.88 1.78
C SER A 273 -33.18 2.81 0.84
N ASP A 274 -33.55 1.60 0.44
CA ASP A 274 -34.87 1.32 -0.13
C ASP A 274 -35.92 1.61 0.97
N ASP A 275 -36.24 2.88 1.15
CA ASP A 275 -37.45 3.37 1.84
C ASP A 275 -38.49 3.83 0.81
#